data_AF-A0A520JCP1-F1
#
_entry.id   AF-A0A520JCP1-F1
#
_cell.length_a   1.000
_cell.length_b   1.000
_cell.length_c   1.000
_cell.angle_alpha   90.00
_cell.angle_beta   90.00
_cell.angle_gamma   90.00
#
_symmetry.space_group_name_H-M   'P 1'
#
loop_
_entity.id
_entity.type
_entity.pdbx_description
1 polymer ?
#
loop_
_entity_poly.entity_id
_entity_poly.type
_entity_poly.pdbx_seq_one_letter_code
_entity_poly.pdbx_strand_id
1 'polypeptide(L)' 'MDRILIRGGNRLSGRLPISGAKNAALTLMPCALLTDEPLTLRNLPRLA' A
#
# COMPACT_ATOMS: atom_id res chain seq x y z
N MET A 1 -15.99 2.45 16.30
CA MET A 1 -16.00 2.69 14.83
C MET A 1 -15.26 3.98 14.59
N ASP A 2 -14.22 3.92 13.79
CA ASP A 2 -13.39 5.09 13.49
C ASP A 2 -14.13 6.02 12.54
N ARG A 3 -13.88 7.33 12.67
CA ARG A 3 -14.51 8.37 11.86
C ARG A 3 -13.49 9.45 11.53
N ILE A 4 -13.60 9.98 10.32
CA ILE A 4 -12.80 11.11 9.85
C ILE A 4 -13.77 12.28 9.60
N LEU A 5 -13.52 13.44 10.24
CA LEU A 5 -14.26 14.68 9.99
C LEU A 5 -13.43 15.58 9.06
N ILE A 6 -13.99 15.96 7.92
CA ILE A 6 -13.32 16.83 6.93
C ILE A 6 -13.93 18.23 6.99
N ARG A 7 -13.08 19.27 7.07
CA ARG A 7 -13.49 20.68 6.92
C ARG A 7 -13.06 21.18 5.55
N GLY A 8 -14.04 21.62 4.74
CA GLY A 8 -13.80 22.15 3.39
C GLY A 8 -13.14 23.55 3.39
N GLY A 9 -12.95 24.10 2.19
CA GLY A 9 -12.46 25.47 1.97
C GLY A 9 -10.96 25.61 1.69
N ASN A 10 -10.20 24.51 1.75
CA ASN A 10 -8.76 24.53 1.52
C ASN A 10 -8.40 23.89 0.18
N ARG A 11 -7.74 24.64 -0.71
CA ARG A 11 -7.15 24.08 -1.94
C ARG A 11 -5.94 23.22 -1.57
N LEU A 12 -5.89 22.00 -2.07
CA LEU A 12 -4.73 21.12 -1.90
C LEU A 12 -3.55 21.61 -2.74
N SER A 13 -2.34 21.57 -2.16
CA SER A 13 -1.08 21.87 -2.84
C SER A 13 0.03 21.02 -2.23
N GLY A 14 0.87 20.42 -3.07
CA GLY A 14 1.98 19.58 -2.63
C GLY A 14 2.21 18.36 -3.53
N ARG A 15 2.97 17.40 -3.01
CA ARG A 15 3.26 16.11 -3.65
C ARG A 15 2.97 14.99 -2.66
N LEU A 16 2.39 13.90 -3.15
CA LEU A 16 2.13 12.69 -2.37
C LEU A 16 2.80 11.51 -3.07
N PRO A 17 3.62 10.70 -2.39
CA PRO A 17 4.15 9.48 -2.97
C PRO A 17 3.02 8.45 -3.14
N ILE A 18 3.00 7.78 -4.29
CA ILE A 18 2.06 6.68 -4.54
C ILE A 18 2.69 5.39 -4.01
N SER A 19 1.93 4.68 -3.17
CA SER A 19 2.35 3.36 -2.68
C SER A 19 2.16 2.30 -3.76
N GLY A 20 2.87 1.17 -3.66
CA GLY A 20 2.67 0.06 -4.58
C GLY A 20 1.23 -0.48 -4.57
N ALA A 21 0.86 -1.14 -5.67
CA ALA A 21 -0.49 -1.63 -5.86
C ALA A 21 -0.80 -2.82 -4.93
N LYS A 22 -1.80 -2.67 -4.06
CA LYS A 22 -2.28 -3.72 -3.16
C LYS A 22 -2.54 -5.03 -3.91
N ASN A 23 -3.24 -4.99 -5.04
CA ASN A 23 -3.64 -6.20 -5.75
C ASN A 23 -2.44 -6.94 -6.36
N ALA A 24 -1.44 -6.20 -6.86
CA ALA A 24 -0.20 -6.81 -7.31
C ALA A 24 0.56 -7.45 -6.14
N ALA A 25 0.65 -6.75 -5.00
CA ALA A 25 1.28 -7.29 -3.80
C ALA A 25 0.61 -8.60 -3.35
N LEU A 26 -0.73 -8.63 -3.28
CA LEU A 26 -1.48 -9.82 -2.90
C LEU A 26 -1.26 -11.00 -3.87
N THR A 27 -1.23 -10.74 -5.18
CA THR A 27 -0.99 -11.79 -6.18
C THR A 27 0.44 -12.31 -6.15
N LEU A 28 1.42 -11.48 -5.74
CA LEU A 28 2.84 -11.88 -5.67
C LEU A 28 3.22 -12.58 -4.37
N MET A 29 2.47 -12.41 -3.28
CA MET A 29 2.77 -13.06 -1.99
C MET A 29 2.91 -14.59 -2.07
N PRO A 30 2.06 -15.35 -2.81
CA PRO A 30 2.18 -16.80 -2.92
C PRO A 30 3.47 -17.28 -3.59
N CYS A 31 4.17 -16.43 -4.36
CA CYS A 31 5.47 -16.79 -4.94
C CYS A 31 6.51 -17.15 -3.88
N ALA A 32 6.36 -16.68 -2.63
CA ALA A 32 7.20 -17.08 -1.51
C ALA A 32 7.09 -18.58 -1.16
N LEU A 33 6.04 -19.27 -1.61
CA LEU A 33 5.85 -20.70 -1.40
C LEU A 33 6.56 -21.57 -2.45
N LEU A 34 7.12 -20.96 -3.50
CA LEU A 34 7.72 -21.66 -4.64
C LEU A 34 9.23 -21.88 -4.50
N THR A 35 9.83 -21.43 -3.39
CA THR A 35 11.26 -21.56 -3.10
C THR A 35 11.50 -21.64 -1.60
N ASP A 36 12.56 -22.35 -1.20
CA ASP A 36 13.03 -22.41 0.19
C ASP A 36 13.91 -21.19 0.54
N GLU A 37 14.27 -20.36 -0.45
CA GLU A 37 15.06 -19.15 -0.24
C GLU A 37 14.20 -17.94 0.21
N PRO A 38 14.75 -17.01 1.02
CA PRO A 38 14.05 -15.80 1.40
C PRO A 38 13.64 -14.90 0.22
N LEU A 39 12.34 -14.66 0.04
CA LEU A 39 11.79 -13.71 -0.92
C LEU A 39 11.50 -12.35 -0.27
N THR A 40 12.13 -11.28 -0.78
CA THR A 40 11.84 -9.90 -0.34
C THR A 40 11.05 -9.13 -1.39
N LEU A 41 9.80 -8.80 -1.09
CA LEU A 41 9.00 -7.88 -1.91
C LEU A 41 9.14 -6.44 -1.37
N ARG A 42 9.42 -5.47 -2.26
CA ARG A 42 9.60 -4.05 -1.92
C ARG A 42 8.44 -3.20 -2.43
N ASN A 43 8.29 -1.99 -1.88
CA ASN A 43 7.24 -1.05 -2.26
C ASN A 43 5.81 -1.56 -2.01
N LEU A 44 5.59 -2.36 -0.96
CA LEU A 44 4.23 -2.76 -0.59
C LEU A 44 3.49 -1.60 0.09
N PRO A 45 2.18 -1.42 -0.18
CA PRO A 45 1.37 -0.47 0.56
C PRO A 45 1.16 -0.96 2.00
N ARG A 46 1.08 -0.03 2.95
CA ARG A 46 0.57 -0.33 4.30
C ARG A 46 -0.96 -0.43 4.23
N LEU A 47 -1.50 -1.59 4.55
CA LEU A 47 -2.94 -1.80 4.66
C LEU A 47 -3.37 -1.51 6.10
N ALA A 48 -4.49 -0.81 6.26
CA ALA A 48 -5.14 -0.53 7.54
C ALA A 48 -6.39 -1.41 7.69
#